data_AF-A0AAV4T3P8-F1
#
_entry.id   AF-A0AAV4T3P8-F1
#
_cell.length_a   1.000
_cell.length_b   1.000
_cell.length_c   1.000
_cell.angle_alpha   90.00
_cell.angle_beta   90.00
_cell.angle_gamma   90.00
#
_symmetry.space_group_name_H-M   'P 1'
#
loop_
_entity.id
_entity.type
_entity.pdbx_description
1 polymer ?
#
loop_
_entity_poly.entity_id
_entity_poly.type
_entity_poly.pdbx_seq_one_letter_code
_entity_poly.pdbx_strand_id
1 'polypeptide(L)'
;MKQFFFHFEWESKVLIARQDYQRILEIYKEMNEAMLCMDNGFSLSLLITVIDILATLFWFGYSFAFPLNVNKVTGMLVSMGFVQYFVLLLITLTPAAAANRAAAMAMEIVLSLPG
;
A
#
# COMPACT_ATOMS: atom_id res chain seq x y z
N MET A 1 8.77 -8.34 52.28
CA MET A 1 7.89 -7.46 51.49
C MET A 1 8.55 -6.90 50.23
N LYS A 2 9.74 -6.26 50.28
CA LYS A 2 10.39 -5.69 49.08
C LYS A 2 10.65 -6.69 47.95
N GLN A 3 11.11 -7.90 48.25
CA GLN A 3 11.36 -8.95 47.23
C GLN A 3 10.09 -9.42 46.52
N PHE A 4 8.96 -9.46 47.22
CA PHE A 4 7.69 -9.90 46.65
C PHE A 4 7.14 -8.87 45.65
N PHE A 5 7.24 -7.58 45.99
CA PHE A 5 6.87 -6.49 45.08
C PHE A 5 7.74 -6.46 43.82
N PHE A 6 9.05 -6.68 43.96
CA PHE A 6 9.96 -6.70 42.81
C PHE A 6 9.65 -7.87 41.85
N HIS A 7 9.35 -9.04 42.41
CA HIS A 7 8.96 -10.20 41.63
C HIS A 7 7.61 -10.01 40.93
N PHE A 8 6.63 -9.45 41.65
CA PHE A 8 5.32 -9.13 41.10
C PHE A 8 5.38 -8.07 40.00
N GLU A 9 6.21 -7.03 40.15
CA GLU A 9 6.41 -6.00 39.14
C GLU A 9 7.04 -6.56 37.86
N TRP A 10 8.03 -7.46 37.99
CA TRP A 10 8.65 -8.15 36.86
C TRP A 10 7.66 -9.06 36.12
N GLU A 11 6.95 -9.93 36.84
CA GLU A 11 5.90 -10.80 36.29
C GLU A 11 4.81 -9.99 35.58
N SER A 12 4.39 -8.87 36.16
CA SER A 12 3.38 -7.98 35.55
C SER A 12 3.87 -7.37 34.24
N LYS A 13 5.14 -6.93 34.16
CA LYS A 13 5.73 -6.38 32.93
C LYS A 13 5.85 -7.44 31.84
N VAL A 14 6.21 -8.68 32.21
CA VAL A 14 6.28 -9.81 31.27
C VAL A 14 4.89 -10.20 30.77
N LEU A 15 3.88 -10.22 31.65
CA LEU A 15 2.49 -10.52 31.28
C LEU A 15 1.89 -9.44 30.38
N ILE A 16 2.12 -8.16 30.67
CA ILE A 16 1.70 -7.02 29.84
C ILE A 16 2.39 -7.10 28.47
N ALA A 17 3.71 -7.31 28.43
CA ALA A 17 4.45 -7.46 27.18
C ALA A 17 3.96 -8.65 26.34
N ARG A 18 3.62 -9.78 26.99
CA ARG A 18 3.09 -10.96 26.31
C ARG A 18 1.68 -10.73 25.76
N GLN A 19 0.83 -10.04 26.51
CA GLN A 19 -0.52 -9.68 26.09
C GLN A 19 -0.50 -8.68 24.93
N ASP A 20 0.39 -7.68 24.99
CA ASP A 20 0.61 -6.72 23.91
C ASP A 20 1.13 -7.43 22.65
N TYR A 21 2.04 -8.39 22.81
CA TYR A 21 2.56 -9.19 21.69
C TYR A 21 1.48 -10.05 21.02
N GLN A 22 0.61 -10.69 21.82
CA GLN A 22 -0.53 -11.44 21.29
C GLN A 22 -1.50 -10.54 20.53
N ARG A 23 -1.77 -9.34 21.06
CA ARG A 23 -2.64 -8.37 20.41
C ARG A 23 -2.06 -7.86 19.08
N ILE A 24 -0.75 -7.62 19.03
CA ILE A 24 -0.04 -7.27 17.79
C ILE A 24 -0.16 -8.39 16.76
N LEU A 25 0.01 -9.65 17.17
CA LEU A 25 -0.15 -10.82 16.29
C LEU A 25 -1.58 -10.97 15.76
N GLU A 26 -2.60 -10.72 16.59
CA GLU A 26 -4.00 -10.72 16.16
C GLU A 26 -4.26 -9.63 15.12
N ILE A 27 -3.80 -8.39 15.36
CA ILE A 27 -3.90 -7.29 14.40
C ILE A 27 -3.20 -7.66 13.09
N TYR A 28 -2.02 -8.26 13.15
CA TYR A 28 -1.29 -8.71 11.97
C TYR A 28 -2.06 -9.77 11.18
N LYS A 29 -2.69 -10.72 11.89
CA LYS A 29 -3.50 -11.76 11.27
C LYS A 29 -4.74 -11.17 10.59
N GLU A 30 -5.46 -10.27 11.26
CA GLU A 30 -6.63 -9.57 10.70
C GLU A 30 -6.24 -8.72 9.48
N MET A 31 -5.14 -7.97 9.54
CA MET A 31 -4.62 -7.21 8.40
C MET A 31 -4.25 -8.12 7.23
N ASN A 32 -3.63 -9.27 7.49
CA ASN A 32 -3.25 -10.22 6.45
C ASN A 32 -4.47 -10.87 5.79
N GLU A 33 -5.50 -11.23 6.57
CA GLU A 33 -6.76 -11.75 6.04
C GLU A 33 -7.49 -10.70 5.19
N ALA A 34 -7.54 -9.44 5.64
CA ALA A 34 -8.12 -8.34 4.87
C ALA A 34 -7.34 -8.09 3.56
N MET A 35 -6.00 -8.15 3.61
CA MET A 35 -5.14 -7.97 2.45
C MET A 35 -5.31 -9.10 1.43
N LEU A 36 -5.38 -10.35 1.88
CA LEU A 36 -5.68 -11.51 1.02
C LEU A 36 -7.06 -11.44 0.37
N CYS A 37 -8.06 -10.94 1.10
CA CYS A 37 -9.40 -10.70 0.56
C CYS A 37 -9.38 -9.63 -0.54
N MET A 38 -8.67 -8.51 -0.31
CA MET A 38 -8.51 -7.47 -1.32
C MET A 38 -7.72 -7.96 -2.53
N ASP A 39 -6.65 -8.72 -2.33
CA ASP A 39 -5.81 -9.22 -3.42
C ASP A 39 -6.59 -10.22 -4.30
N ASN A 40 -7.29 -11.19 -3.69
CA ASN A 40 -8.11 -12.14 -4.47
C ASN A 40 -9.30 -11.48 -5.18
N GLY A 41 -9.92 -10.47 -4.58
CA GLY A 41 -11.09 -9.80 -5.15
C GLY A 41 -10.76 -8.74 -6.21
N PHE A 42 -9.66 -8.01 -6.03
CA PHE A 42 -9.36 -6.81 -6.80
C PHE A 42 -8.07 -6.89 -7.62
N SER A 43 -7.19 -7.88 -7.44
CA SER A 43 -5.90 -7.93 -8.17
C SER A 43 -6.05 -7.85 -9.68
N LEU A 44 -6.94 -8.67 -10.27
CA LEU A 44 -7.17 -8.67 -11.71
C LEU A 44 -7.87 -7.39 -12.19
N SER A 45 -8.78 -6.85 -11.38
CA SER A 45 -9.46 -5.58 -11.66
C SER A 45 -8.49 -4.39 -11.62
N LEU A 46 -7.59 -4.36 -10.63
CA LEU A 46 -6.53 -3.36 -10.49
C LEU A 46 -5.53 -3.46 -11.64
N LEU A 47 -5.15 -4.68 -12.04
CA LEU A 47 -4.26 -4.89 -13.19
C LEU A 47 -4.87 -4.33 -14.48
N ILE A 48 -6.12 -4.68 -14.77
CA ILE A 48 -6.85 -4.16 -15.94
C ILE A 48 -6.92 -2.62 -15.87
N THR A 49 -7.23 -2.07 -14.70
CA THR A 49 -7.30 -0.62 -14.49
C THR A 49 -5.96 0.06 -14.75
N VAL A 50 -4.85 -0.50 -14.27
CA VAL A 50 -3.50 0.05 -14.51
C VAL A 50 -3.15 0.00 -16.00
N ILE A 51 -3.46 -1.11 -16.69
CA ILE A 51 -3.23 -1.24 -18.14
C ILE A 51 -4.02 -0.19 -18.92
N ASP A 52 -5.30 0.00 -18.59
CA ASP A 52 -6.18 0.99 -19.22
C ASP A 52 -5.64 2.43 -19.01
N ILE A 53 -5.21 2.75 -17.78
CA ILE A 53 -4.60 4.04 -17.47
C ILE A 53 -3.32 4.27 -18.28
N LEU A 54 -2.44 3.27 -18.37
CA LEU A 54 -1.20 3.36 -19.13
C LEU A 54 -1.45 3.52 -20.63
N ALA A 55 -2.39 2.77 -21.20
CA ALA A 55 -2.78 2.88 -22.60
C ALA A 55 -3.35 4.27 -22.91
N THR A 56 -4.18 4.81 -22.02
CA THR A 56 -4.77 6.14 -22.17
C THR A 56 -3.73 7.26 -22.04
N LEU A 57 -2.82 7.16 -21.08
CA LEU A 57 -1.70 8.11 -20.95
C LEU A 57 -0.79 8.09 -22.19
N PHE A 58 -0.53 6.90 -22.74
CA PHE A 58 0.22 6.78 -23.99
C PHE A 58 -0.53 7.45 -25.15
N TRP A 59 -1.83 7.24 -25.27
CA TRP A 59 -2.66 7.88 -26.30
C TRP A 59 -2.65 9.40 -26.18
N PHE A 60 -2.75 9.95 -24.97
CA PHE A 60 -2.64 11.39 -24.74
C PHE A 60 -1.26 11.93 -25.11
N GLY A 61 -0.18 11.22 -24.72
CA GLY A 61 1.19 11.58 -25.10
C GLY A 61 1.39 11.59 -26.62
N TYR A 62 0.86 10.58 -27.31
CA TYR A 62 0.87 10.50 -28.78
C TYR A 62 0.09 11.66 -29.41
N SER A 63 -1.11 11.93 -28.91
CA SER A 63 -1.97 13.03 -29.39
C SER A 63 -1.34 14.40 -29.19
N PHE A 64 -0.55 14.56 -28.12
CA PHE A 64 0.20 15.77 -27.84
C PHE A 64 1.42 15.92 -28.78
N ALA A 65 2.15 14.83 -29.04
CA ALA A 65 3.33 14.84 -29.89
C ALA A 65 3.01 14.99 -31.39
N PHE A 66 1.87 14.45 -31.83
CA PHE A 66 1.42 14.48 -33.24
C PHE A 66 0.06 15.16 -33.37
N PRO A 67 0.00 16.50 -33.20
CA PRO A 67 -1.26 17.24 -33.24
C PRO A 67 -1.79 17.34 -34.68
N LEU A 68 -2.65 16.41 -35.08
CA LEU A 68 -3.44 16.52 -36.31
C LEU A 68 -4.61 17.49 -36.08
N ASN A 69 -4.45 18.77 -36.46
CA ASN A 69 -5.53 19.78 -36.43
C ASN A 69 -6.29 19.89 -35.10
N VAL A 70 -5.56 19.82 -33.99
CA VAL A 70 -6.14 19.86 -32.65
C VAL A 70 -6.53 21.31 -32.34
N ASN A 71 -7.82 21.60 -32.24
CA ASN A 71 -8.29 22.92 -31.81
C ASN A 71 -7.91 23.16 -30.32
N LYS A 72 -7.91 24.43 -29.88
CA LYS A 72 -7.52 24.80 -28.51
C LYS A 72 -8.34 24.06 -27.43
N VAL A 73 -9.60 23.77 -27.71
CA VAL A 73 -10.51 23.05 -26.79
C VAL A 73 -10.06 21.60 -26.63
N THR A 74 -9.75 20.91 -27.72
CA THR A 74 -9.25 19.54 -27.69
C THR A 74 -7.90 19.45 -26.99
N GLY A 75 -7.00 20.42 -27.17
CA GLY A 75 -5.73 20.48 -26.44
C GLY A 75 -5.91 20.66 -24.92
N MET A 76 -6.90 21.47 -24.51
CA MET A 76 -7.25 21.63 -23.09
C MET A 76 -7.84 20.34 -22.49
N LEU A 77 -8.70 19.63 -23.24
CA LEU A 77 -9.25 18.35 -22.80
C LEU A 77 -8.17 17.27 -22.67
N VAL A 78 -7.25 17.19 -23.63
CA VAL A 78 -6.13 16.23 -23.58
C VAL A 78 -5.22 16.50 -22.38
N SER A 79 -4.90 17.76 -22.09
CA SER A 79 -4.07 18.12 -20.93
C SER A 79 -4.77 17.86 -19.59
N MET A 80 -6.06 18.15 -19.47
CA MET A 80 -6.86 17.78 -18.30
C MET A 80 -6.94 16.27 -18.12
N GLY A 81 -7.19 15.52 -19.21
CA GLY A 81 -7.19 14.06 -19.21
C GLY A 81 -5.85 13.49 -18.77
N PHE A 82 -4.75 14.03 -19.28
CA PHE A 82 -3.40 13.61 -18.87
C PHE A 82 -3.20 13.75 -17.36
N VAL A 83 -3.54 14.90 -16.77
CA VAL A 83 -3.43 15.12 -15.31
C VAL A 83 -4.34 14.17 -14.54
N GLN A 84 -5.58 14.00 -14.97
CA GLN A 84 -6.55 13.12 -14.30
C GLN A 84 -6.07 11.66 -14.26
N TYR A 85 -5.62 11.12 -15.39
CA TYR A 85 -5.15 9.74 -15.46
C TYR A 85 -3.83 9.55 -14.71
N PHE A 86 -2.98 10.57 -14.62
CA PHE A 86 -1.79 10.54 -13.78
C PHE A 86 -2.13 10.49 -12.30
N VAL A 87 -3.12 11.28 -11.86
CA VAL A 87 -3.63 11.25 -10.48
C VAL A 87 -4.25 9.88 -10.16
N LEU A 88 -5.05 9.31 -11.07
CA LEU A 88 -5.61 7.97 -10.90
C LEU A 88 -4.51 6.91 -10.76
N LEU A 89 -3.46 6.99 -11.58
CA LEU A 89 -2.30 6.09 -11.48
C LEU A 89 -1.60 6.21 -10.12
N LEU A 90 -1.45 7.43 -9.59
CA LEU A 90 -0.87 7.64 -8.27
C LEU A 90 -1.74 7.05 -7.17
N ILE A 91 -3.05 7.23 -7.23
CA ILE A 91 -4.00 6.68 -6.25
C ILE A 91 -3.95 5.15 -6.24
N THR A 92 -3.79 4.50 -7.39
CA THR A 92 -3.73 3.03 -7.47
C THR A 92 -2.37 2.48 -7.05
N LEU A 93 -1.26 3.11 -7.44
CA LEU A 93 0.09 2.59 -7.18
C LEU A 93 0.65 2.97 -5.80
N THR A 94 0.23 4.09 -5.20
CA THR A 94 0.78 4.55 -3.92
C THR A 94 0.51 3.59 -2.76
N PRO A 95 -0.72 3.06 -2.57
CA PRO A 95 -0.98 2.07 -1.53
C PRO A 95 -0.19 0.78 -1.74
N ALA A 96 -0.08 0.33 -2.99
CA ALA A 96 0.68 -0.88 -3.33
C ALA A 96 2.18 -0.71 -3.03
N ALA A 97 2.76 0.44 -3.36
CA ALA A 97 4.15 0.75 -3.06
C ALA A 97 4.40 0.86 -1.55
N ALA A 98 3.47 1.45 -0.80
CA ALA A 98 3.55 1.53 0.66
C ALA A 98 3.50 0.15 1.32
N ALA A 99 2.57 -0.71 0.87
CA ALA A 99 2.46 -2.09 1.34
C ALA A 99 3.74 -2.90 1.06
N ASN A 100 4.30 -2.78 -0.15
CA ASN A 100 5.56 -3.44 -0.52
C ASN A 100 6.73 -2.98 0.37
N ARG A 101 6.81 -1.68 0.67
CA ARG A 101 7.85 -1.14 1.55
C ARG A 101 7.68 -1.60 3.00
N ALA A 102 6.45 -1.63 3.50
CA ALA A 102 6.16 -2.13 4.84
C ALA A 102 6.51 -3.63 4.96
N ALA A 103 6.19 -4.43 3.95
CA ALA A 103 6.57 -5.84 3.90
C ALA A 103 8.10 -6.04 3.90
N ALA A 104 8.83 -5.23 3.14
CA ALA A 104 10.29 -5.27 3.12
C ALA A 104 10.91 -4.93 4.48
N MET A 105 10.40 -3.89 5.16
CA MET A 105 10.84 -3.52 6.52
C MET A 105 10.53 -4.61 7.54
N ALA A 106 9.33 -5.21 7.46
CA ALA A 106 8.96 -6.32 8.34
C ALA A 106 9.90 -7.52 8.14
N MET A 107 10.24 -7.86 6.90
CA MET A 107 11.18 -8.93 6.58
C MET A 107 12.59 -8.64 7.13
N GLU A 108 13.08 -7.40 7.01
CA GLU A 108 14.37 -6.98 7.57
C GLU A 108 14.41 -7.15 9.10
N ILE A 109 13.34 -6.75 9.79
CA ILE A 109 13.21 -6.94 11.24
C ILE A 109 13.24 -8.42 11.61
N VAL A 110 12.47 -9.26 10.92
CA VAL A 110 12.45 -10.71 11.18
C VAL A 110 13.83 -11.35 10.98
N LEU A 111 14.55 -10.97 9.91
CA LEU A 111 15.89 -11.50 9.64
C LEU A 111 16.96 -10.98 10.62
N SER A 112 16.71 -9.84 11.28
CA SER A 112 17.63 -9.27 12.27
C SER A 112 17.53 -9.90 13.67
N LEU A 113 16.48 -10.69 13.93
CA LEU A 113 16.30 -11.35 15.22
C LEU A 113 17.22 -12.58 15.32
N PRO A 114 17.95 -12.77 16.43
CA PRO A 114 18.69 -14.01 16.67
C PRO A 114 17.67 -15.15 16.81
N GLY A 115 17.84 -16.18 15.98
CA GLY A 115 17.02 -17.41 16.01
C GLY A 115 17.19 -18.21 17.29
#